data_AF-A0AA38NN88-F1
#
_entry.id   AF-A0AA38NN88-F1
#
_cell.length_a   1.000
_cell.length_b   1.000
_cell.length_c   1.000
_cell.angle_alpha   90.00
_cell.angle_beta   90.00
_cell.angle_gamma   90.00
#
_symmetry.space_group_name_H-M   'P 1'
#
loop_
_entity.id
_entity.type
_entity.pdbx_description
1 polymer ?
#
loop_
_entity_poly.entity_id
_entity_poly.type
_entity_poly.pdbx_seq_one_letter_code
_entity_poly.pdbx_strand_id
1 'polypeptide(L)'
;MGSSSSQKPANTTFKVRFANVSPEEAADGRNKVKDRQKIGLSAKESTSSLLRNSLVLSETQRDQIEQLYRSGNCPEEHLFFSGGDSEAQSQKNASALLAMHGLNVDSRDEPTNRWSIRWSSKGKENVKSDIEIIRVLYQWSTSFTECLAHAEVTYLGSTEKVLRIRGYFNHNKACKDALMTCIPKLPLHLTVFQVALDQLLSGVHSFSELQKTNQQMIKTNAYPDKPQRVEDWRHRWLLQRSDSRSLYRQLARLRGVKTKKKPHINVQEWLDSTSSQFNPTFKKAIFHFSARTAKSERFEVCVATDEMHHAAWRYGNKSGIYLDGTFGLCDDTP
;
A
#
# COMPACT_ATOMS: atom_id res chain seq x y z
N MET A 1 -39.66 -12.91 38.28
CA MET A 1 -38.30 -13.45 38.08
C MET A 1 -38.01 -13.46 36.59
N GLY A 2 -36.90 -12.85 36.15
CA GLY A 2 -36.48 -12.88 34.75
C GLY A 2 -35.78 -11.59 34.28
N SER A 3 -34.73 -11.16 34.97
CA SER A 3 -33.87 -10.05 34.52
C SER A 3 -32.94 -10.54 33.40
N SER A 4 -33.16 -10.08 32.16
CA SER A 4 -32.26 -10.36 31.04
C SER A 4 -31.17 -9.29 30.98
N SER A 5 -29.95 -9.63 31.41
CA SER A 5 -28.78 -8.76 31.30
C SER A 5 -28.23 -8.79 29.88
N SER A 6 -28.19 -7.62 29.24
CA SER A 6 -27.55 -7.42 27.94
C SER A 6 -26.02 -7.53 28.07
N GLN A 7 -25.43 -8.60 27.56
CA GLN A 7 -23.97 -8.75 27.45
C GLN A 7 -23.47 -7.95 26.23
N LYS A 8 -22.58 -6.98 26.47
CA LYS A 8 -21.81 -6.30 25.42
C LYS A 8 -20.81 -7.27 24.78
N PRO A 9 -20.59 -7.25 23.45
CA PRO A 9 -19.59 -8.10 22.83
C PRO A 9 -18.17 -7.66 23.21
N ALA A 10 -17.33 -8.67 23.47
CA ALA A 10 -15.95 -8.53 23.89
C ALA A 10 -15.07 -7.82 22.85
N ASN A 11 -14.16 -7.01 23.37
CA ASN A 11 -13.19 -6.21 22.63
C ASN A 11 -12.24 -7.14 21.83
N THR A 12 -12.31 -7.10 20.50
CA THR A 12 -11.46 -7.91 19.61
C THR A 12 -10.04 -7.35 19.58
N THR A 13 -9.15 -7.96 20.36
CA THR A 13 -7.71 -7.70 20.35
C THR A 13 -7.11 -8.16 19.01
N PHE A 14 -6.57 -7.23 18.22
CA PHE A 14 -5.83 -7.57 17.00
C PHE A 14 -4.47 -8.17 17.39
N LYS A 15 -4.32 -9.50 17.22
CA LYS A 15 -3.02 -10.18 17.27
C LYS A 15 -2.30 -9.95 15.95
N VAL A 16 -1.13 -9.31 16.01
CA VAL A 16 -0.16 -9.31 14.91
C VAL A 16 0.29 -10.76 14.70
N ARG A 17 -0.01 -11.33 13.53
CA ARG A 17 0.48 -12.66 13.14
C ARG A 17 1.83 -12.48 12.48
N PHE A 18 2.88 -13.04 13.08
CA PHE A 18 4.12 -13.32 12.37
C PHE A 18 3.86 -14.55 11.49
N ALA A 19 4.03 -14.40 10.18
CA ALA A 19 3.96 -15.53 9.26
C ALA A 19 5.28 -16.32 9.35
N ASN A 20 5.20 -17.54 9.86
CA ASN A 20 6.30 -18.51 9.72
C ASN A 20 6.13 -19.17 8.35
N VAL A 21 6.89 -18.71 7.35
CA VAL A 21 6.99 -19.37 6.05
C VAL A 21 8.42 -19.86 5.92
N SER A 22 8.62 -21.14 5.58
CA SER A 22 9.98 -21.63 5.42
C SER A 22 10.61 -21.07 4.13
N PRO A 23 11.93 -20.87 4.06
CA PRO A 23 12.60 -20.43 2.83
C PRO A 23 12.36 -21.34 1.62
N GLU A 24 12.02 -22.61 1.86
CA GLU A 24 11.76 -23.63 0.83
C GLU A 24 10.35 -23.49 0.24
N GLU A 25 9.36 -23.10 1.04
CA GLU A 25 7.97 -22.90 0.59
C GLU A 25 7.81 -21.73 -0.41
N ALA A 26 8.82 -20.85 -0.51
CA ALA A 26 8.86 -19.72 -1.44
C ALA A 26 9.65 -19.99 -2.74
N ALA A 27 10.17 -21.21 -2.93
CA ALA A 27 11.16 -21.52 -3.95
C ALA A 27 10.67 -22.56 -4.98
N ASP A 28 9.69 -22.21 -5.82
CA ASP A 28 9.45 -23.00 -7.04
C ASP A 28 9.10 -22.11 -8.25
N GLY A 29 9.85 -22.24 -9.35
CA GLY A 29 9.63 -21.49 -10.59
C GLY A 29 10.85 -21.09 -11.43
N ARG A 30 11.55 -22.09 -11.97
CA ARG A 30 12.38 -22.22 -13.21
C ARG A 30 12.94 -20.99 -13.98
N ASN A 31 14.22 -21.20 -14.35
CA ASN A 31 14.91 -20.96 -15.65
C ASN A 31 15.84 -19.74 -15.87
N LYS A 32 17.14 -20.08 -15.83
CA LYS A 32 18.35 -19.65 -16.57
C LYS A 32 18.22 -18.60 -17.68
N VAL A 33 19.01 -17.50 -17.60
CA VAL A 33 19.77 -16.88 -18.72
C VAL A 33 21.04 -16.19 -18.17
N LYS A 34 22.08 -16.16 -19.02
CA LYS A 34 23.50 -15.79 -18.85
C LYS A 34 23.81 -14.29 -18.67
N ASP A 35 24.92 -14.06 -17.95
CA ASP A 35 25.98 -13.03 -18.11
C ASP A 35 25.69 -11.51 -17.88
N ARG A 36 26.33 -11.00 -16.80
CA ARG A 36 27.20 -9.80 -16.70
C ARG A 36 26.83 -8.66 -15.71
N GLN A 37 27.92 -8.20 -15.08
CA GLN A 37 28.16 -7.16 -14.06
C GLN A 37 27.67 -7.44 -12.63
N LYS A 38 28.58 -8.03 -11.83
CA LYS A 38 28.53 -8.02 -10.37
C LYS A 38 28.73 -6.58 -9.88
N ILE A 39 27.64 -5.87 -9.61
CA ILE A 39 27.65 -4.60 -8.88
C ILE A 39 27.52 -4.98 -7.40
N GLY A 40 28.51 -4.64 -6.59
CA GLY A 40 28.52 -4.86 -5.15
C GLY A 40 29.12 -3.64 -4.46
N LEU A 41 28.81 -3.44 -3.18
CA LEU A 41 29.23 -2.26 -2.42
C LEU A 41 30.75 -2.05 -2.48
N SER A 42 31.16 -0.80 -2.67
CA SER A 42 32.57 -0.43 -2.54
C SER A 42 33.13 -0.76 -1.14
N ALA A 43 34.45 -0.95 -1.04
CA ALA A 43 35.11 -1.21 0.25
C ALA A 43 34.89 -0.09 1.28
N LYS A 44 34.78 1.17 0.81
CA LYS A 44 34.48 2.34 1.65
C LYS A 44 33.06 2.30 2.21
N GLU A 45 32.09 1.84 1.43
CA GLU A 45 30.71 1.73 1.88
C GLU A 45 30.51 0.52 2.79
N SER A 46 31.16 -0.59 2.47
CA SER A 46 31.21 -1.80 3.30
C SER A 46 31.78 -1.50 4.69
N THR A 47 32.76 -0.59 4.80
CA THR A 47 33.38 -0.17 6.08
C THR A 47 32.72 1.02 6.78
N SER A 48 31.71 1.66 6.17
CA SER A 48 31.04 2.82 6.76
C SER A 48 30.40 2.46 8.10
N SER A 49 30.60 3.26 9.15
CA SER A 49 29.93 3.01 10.43
C SER A 49 28.42 3.31 10.35
N LEU A 50 27.65 2.67 11.24
CA LEU A 50 26.24 3.00 11.42
C LEU A 50 26.10 4.42 11.99
N LEU A 51 25.17 5.19 11.44
CA LEU A 51 24.90 6.59 11.83
C LEU A 51 24.10 6.66 13.13
N ARG A 52 24.69 6.17 14.23
CA ARG A 52 24.09 6.11 15.57
C ARG A 52 23.64 7.48 16.08
N ASN A 53 24.36 8.54 15.71
CA ASN A 53 24.05 9.92 16.10
C ASN A 53 22.73 10.43 15.51
N SER A 54 22.20 9.78 14.48
CA SER A 54 20.92 10.13 13.87
C SER A 54 19.72 9.43 14.54
N LEU A 55 19.96 8.51 15.48
CA LEU A 55 18.88 7.86 16.23
C LEU A 55 18.32 8.81 17.30
N VAL A 56 17.00 8.78 17.48
CA VAL A 56 16.32 9.55 18.54
C VAL A 56 16.27 8.66 19.78
N LEU A 57 17.19 8.89 20.71
CA LEU A 57 17.41 8.04 21.89
C LEU A 57 17.42 8.90 23.16
N SER A 58 16.89 8.36 24.25
CA SER A 58 17.19 8.87 25.60
C SER A 58 18.69 8.69 25.90
N GLU A 59 19.16 9.35 26.96
CA GLU A 59 20.54 9.17 27.45
C GLU A 59 20.83 7.71 27.80
N THR A 60 19.90 7.07 28.53
CA THR A 60 19.98 5.64 28.89
C THR A 60 20.04 4.72 27.66
N GLN A 61 19.23 4.97 26.64
CA GLN A 61 19.23 4.17 25.41
C GLN A 61 20.51 4.37 24.58
N ARG A 62 21.07 5.58 24.61
CA ARG A 62 22.33 5.89 23.94
C ARG A 62 23.47 5.10 24.56
N ASP A 63 23.55 5.07 25.89
CA ASP A 63 24.55 4.27 26.62
C ASP A 63 24.39 2.78 26.37
N GLN A 64 23.15 2.27 26.36
CA GLN A 64 22.87 0.87 26.05
C GLN A 64 23.29 0.49 24.63
N ILE A 65 22.98 1.32 23.63
CA ILE A 65 23.44 1.09 22.25
C ILE A 65 24.96 1.16 22.18
N GLU A 66 25.60 2.10 22.87
CA GLU A 66 27.05 2.17 22.87
C GLU A 66 27.68 0.92 23.50
N GLN A 67 27.15 0.45 24.61
CA GLN A 67 27.59 -0.78 25.26
C GLN A 67 27.38 -2.00 24.36
N LEU A 68 26.23 -2.12 23.69
CA LEU A 68 25.93 -3.21 22.74
C LEU A 68 26.96 -3.29 21.61
N TYR A 69 27.34 -2.13 21.07
CA TYR A 69 28.33 -2.08 19.99
C TYR A 69 29.76 -2.31 20.50
N ARG A 70 30.08 -1.91 21.73
CA ARG A 70 31.38 -2.17 22.36
C ARG A 70 31.56 -3.63 22.77
N SER A 71 30.49 -4.32 23.19
CA SER A 71 30.55 -5.68 23.72
C SER A 71 30.68 -6.76 22.64
N GLY A 72 30.79 -6.40 21.36
CA GLY A 72 30.88 -7.36 20.26
C GLY A 72 29.58 -8.10 19.95
N ASN A 73 28.48 -7.79 20.64
CA ASN A 73 27.12 -8.23 20.29
C ASN A 73 26.58 -7.39 19.10
N CYS A 74 27.49 -7.14 18.15
CA CYS A 74 27.43 -6.19 17.05
C CYS A 74 26.13 -6.35 16.26
N PRO A 75 25.59 -5.27 15.68
CA PRO A 75 24.50 -5.37 14.72
C PRO A 75 24.74 -6.48 13.71
N GLU A 76 23.68 -7.25 13.47
CA GLU A 76 23.64 -8.21 12.38
C GLU A 76 23.89 -7.46 11.07
N GLU A 77 24.78 -7.95 10.22
CA GLU A 77 25.08 -7.39 8.91
C GLU A 77 24.92 -8.46 7.83
N HIS A 78 24.10 -8.14 6.82
CA HIS A 78 23.79 -9.00 5.71
C HIS A 78 24.10 -8.25 4.41
N LEU A 79 24.94 -8.85 3.57
CA LEU A 79 25.31 -8.35 2.25
C LEU A 79 24.56 -9.13 1.18
N PHE A 80 24.12 -8.41 0.16
CA PHE A 80 23.34 -8.97 -0.93
C PHE A 80 23.92 -8.55 -2.28
N PHE A 81 23.72 -9.41 -3.27
CA PHE A 81 24.22 -9.22 -4.63
C PHE A 81 23.12 -8.63 -5.50
N SER A 82 23.43 -7.58 -6.26
CA SER A 82 22.52 -6.97 -7.23
C SER A 82 22.80 -7.36 -8.68
N GLY A 83 23.65 -8.36 -8.91
CA GLY A 83 24.00 -8.91 -10.23
C GLY A 83 24.62 -10.31 -10.17
N GLY A 84 24.50 -11.06 -11.28
CA GLY A 84 25.02 -12.43 -11.44
C GLY A 84 23.99 -13.53 -11.16
N ASP A 85 24.41 -14.79 -11.34
CA ASP A 85 23.52 -15.96 -11.31
C ASP A 85 22.78 -16.16 -9.97
N SER A 86 23.33 -15.62 -8.88
CA SER A 86 22.76 -15.70 -7.53
C SER A 86 21.94 -14.47 -7.13
N GLU A 87 21.77 -13.48 -8.01
CA GLU A 87 21.04 -12.25 -7.70
C GLU A 87 19.60 -12.55 -7.28
N ALA A 88 18.87 -13.35 -8.06
CA ALA A 88 17.46 -13.62 -7.79
C ALA A 88 17.28 -14.24 -6.39
N GLN A 89 18.13 -15.20 -6.01
CA GLN A 89 18.08 -15.80 -4.68
C GLN A 89 18.53 -14.80 -3.59
N SER A 90 19.56 -14.01 -3.86
CA SER A 90 20.05 -13.01 -2.91
C SER A 90 19.00 -11.93 -2.62
N GLN A 91 18.32 -11.43 -3.65
CA GLN A 91 17.25 -10.45 -3.51
C GLN A 91 15.97 -11.04 -2.89
N LYS A 92 15.68 -12.33 -3.14
CA LYS A 92 14.64 -13.07 -2.40
C LYS A 92 14.97 -13.13 -0.91
N ASN A 93 16.21 -13.48 -0.55
CA ASN A 93 16.65 -13.52 0.84
C ASN A 93 16.61 -12.13 1.50
N ALA A 94 17.00 -11.08 0.78
CA ALA A 94 16.89 -9.70 1.26
C ALA A 94 15.43 -9.31 1.52
N SER A 95 14.54 -9.64 0.58
CA SER A 95 13.11 -9.38 0.70
C SER A 95 12.48 -10.14 1.87
N ALA A 96 12.86 -11.41 2.06
CA ALA A 96 12.42 -12.22 3.18
C ALA A 96 12.90 -11.66 4.53
N LEU A 97 14.17 -11.22 4.61
CA LEU A 97 14.72 -10.60 5.82
C LEU A 97 14.00 -9.29 6.16
N LEU A 98 13.76 -8.43 5.16
CA LEU A 98 12.97 -7.22 5.35
C LEU A 98 11.54 -7.53 5.79
N ALA A 99 10.90 -8.53 5.18
CA ALA A 99 9.54 -8.94 5.54
C ALA A 99 9.46 -9.48 6.98
N MET A 100 10.43 -10.32 7.39
CA MET A 100 10.51 -10.89 8.73
C MET A 100 10.57 -9.79 9.82
N HIS A 101 11.21 -8.66 9.53
CA HIS A 101 11.30 -7.52 10.44
C HIS A 101 10.27 -6.42 10.17
N GLY A 102 9.34 -6.60 9.22
CA GLY A 102 8.34 -5.59 8.86
C GLY A 102 8.94 -4.33 8.21
N LEU A 103 10.09 -4.44 7.54
CA LEU A 103 10.77 -3.38 6.80
C LEU A 103 10.59 -3.48 5.28
N ASN A 104 9.85 -4.48 4.78
CA ASN A 104 9.49 -4.56 3.36
C ASN A 104 8.51 -3.44 2.98
N VAL A 105 8.42 -3.16 1.68
CA VAL A 105 7.64 -2.03 1.14
C VAL A 105 6.20 -2.05 1.65
N ASP A 106 5.51 -3.18 1.55
CA ASP A 106 4.11 -3.30 1.96
C ASP A 106 3.93 -3.06 3.46
N SER A 107 4.78 -3.68 4.31
CA SER A 107 4.68 -3.50 5.76
C SER A 107 4.92 -2.06 6.17
N ARG A 108 5.85 -1.33 5.53
CA ARG A 108 6.14 0.08 5.87
C ARG A 108 4.96 1.01 5.64
N ASP A 109 4.09 0.67 4.70
CA ASP A 109 2.88 1.43 4.41
C ASP A 109 1.71 1.08 5.35
N GLU A 110 1.85 0.02 6.16
CA GLU A 110 0.85 -0.36 7.14
C GLU A 110 0.79 0.66 8.29
N PRO A 111 -0.42 1.11 8.68
CA PRO A 111 -0.59 1.98 9.85
C PRO A 111 -0.11 1.38 11.16
N THR A 112 0.04 0.05 11.21
CA THR A 112 0.55 -0.73 12.34
C THR A 112 2.07 -0.73 12.43
N ASN A 113 2.76 -0.32 11.37
CA ASN A 113 4.21 -0.28 11.35
C ASN A 113 4.74 0.82 12.26
N ARG A 114 5.76 0.48 13.05
CA ARG A 114 6.40 1.39 14.00
C ARG A 114 7.82 1.78 13.59
N TRP A 115 8.30 1.28 12.46
CA TRP A 115 9.55 1.74 11.86
C TRP A 115 9.38 3.18 11.36
N SER A 116 10.25 4.05 11.85
CA SER A 116 10.35 5.45 11.44
C SER A 116 11.67 5.67 10.72
N ILE A 117 11.66 6.45 9.65
CA ILE A 117 12.89 6.89 8.99
C ILE A 117 13.52 7.98 9.85
N ARG A 118 14.76 7.77 10.29
CA ARG A 118 15.54 8.75 11.06
C ARG A 118 16.55 9.50 10.23
N TRP A 119 17.06 8.86 9.19
CA TRP A 119 18.02 9.46 8.29
C TRP A 119 17.96 8.77 6.94
N SER A 120 18.17 9.53 5.88
CA SER A 120 18.40 8.98 4.55
C SER A 120 19.44 9.81 3.82
N SER A 121 20.19 9.15 2.94
CA SER A 121 21.14 9.81 2.06
C SER A 121 21.15 9.15 0.70
N LYS A 122 21.47 9.97 -0.29
CA LYS A 122 21.65 9.60 -1.68
C LYS A 122 23.08 9.97 -2.06
N GLY A 123 23.89 8.97 -2.38
CA GLY A 123 25.27 9.15 -2.82
C GLY A 123 25.47 8.55 -4.20
N LYS A 124 26.49 9.01 -4.93
CA LYS A 124 27.01 8.28 -6.10
C LYS A 124 28.21 7.46 -5.67
N GLU A 125 28.29 6.20 -6.11
CA GLU A 125 29.39 5.29 -5.74
C GLU A 125 30.75 5.79 -6.28
N ASN A 126 30.74 6.43 -7.45
CA ASN A 126 31.89 7.15 -8.02
C ASN A 126 31.42 8.33 -8.88
N VAL A 127 32.25 9.37 -9.01
CA VAL A 127 31.98 10.53 -9.88
C VAL A 127 31.81 10.11 -11.36
N LYS A 128 32.31 8.92 -11.73
CA LYS A 128 32.24 8.37 -13.09
C LYS A 128 31.15 7.30 -13.30
N SER A 129 30.51 6.77 -12.26
CA SER A 129 29.41 5.80 -12.40
C SER A 129 28.08 6.48 -12.07
N ASP A 130 27.08 6.34 -12.93
CA ASP A 130 25.71 6.81 -12.68
C ASP A 130 24.93 5.90 -11.71
N ILE A 131 25.65 5.20 -10.85
CA ILE A 131 25.08 4.32 -9.84
C ILE A 131 24.79 5.16 -8.58
N GLU A 132 23.50 5.48 -8.39
CA GLU A 132 22.99 6.08 -7.16
C GLU A 132 22.85 4.99 -6.10
N ILE A 133 23.37 5.25 -4.91
CA ILE A 133 23.21 4.41 -3.72
C ILE A 133 22.39 5.18 -2.71
N ILE A 134 21.31 4.55 -2.23
CA ILE A 134 20.40 5.12 -1.24
C ILE A 134 20.61 4.39 0.06
N ARG A 135 20.91 5.11 1.13
CA ARG A 135 20.97 4.57 2.50
C ARG A 135 19.83 5.13 3.31
N VAL A 136 19.13 4.26 4.02
CA VAL A 136 18.00 4.65 4.89
C VAL A 136 18.20 4.01 6.26
N LEU A 137 18.22 4.84 7.30
CA LEU A 137 18.23 4.42 8.70
C LEU A 137 16.82 4.45 9.25
N TYR A 138 16.34 3.28 9.64
CA TYR A 138 15.08 3.05 10.32
C TYR A 138 15.32 2.86 11.81
N GLN A 139 14.41 3.39 12.62
CA GLN A 139 14.35 3.15 14.05
C GLN A 139 12.93 2.76 14.43
N TRP A 140 12.82 1.74 15.27
CA TRP A 140 11.54 1.39 15.87
C TRP A 140 11.10 2.47 16.85
N SER A 141 10.06 3.23 16.48
CA SER A 141 9.58 4.39 17.21
C SER A 141 8.41 4.02 18.11
N THR A 142 8.73 3.61 19.33
CA THR A 142 7.76 3.60 20.43
C THR A 142 8.37 4.34 21.61
N SER A 143 7.86 5.54 21.87
CA SER A 143 8.38 6.48 22.87
C SER A 143 8.34 5.96 24.32
N PHE A 144 7.70 4.81 24.58
CA PHE A 144 7.40 4.31 25.94
C PHE A 144 7.98 2.92 26.24
N THR A 145 8.65 2.26 25.30
CA THR A 145 9.17 0.88 25.51
C THR A 145 10.68 0.80 25.62
N GLU A 146 11.38 1.92 25.42
CA GLU A 146 12.85 1.99 25.38
C GLU A 146 13.50 1.01 24.37
N CYS A 147 12.75 0.58 23.35
CA CYS A 147 13.25 -0.36 22.35
C CYS A 147 14.45 0.21 21.57
N LEU A 148 15.53 -0.58 21.48
CA LEU A 148 16.76 -0.22 20.79
C LEU A 148 16.79 -0.68 19.32
N ALA A 149 15.70 -1.24 18.81
CA ALA A 149 15.67 -1.81 17.47
C ALA A 149 15.86 -0.73 16.39
N HIS A 150 16.86 -0.92 15.54
CA HIS A 150 17.22 0.00 14.45
C HIS A 150 17.83 -0.79 13.29
N ALA A 151 17.64 -0.31 12.07
CA ALA A 151 18.14 -0.97 10.87
C ALA A 151 18.56 0.07 9.84
N GLU A 152 19.74 -0.08 9.25
CA GLU A 152 20.15 0.63 8.05
C GLU A 152 20.00 -0.31 6.85
N VAL A 153 19.27 0.14 5.83
CA VAL A 153 19.14 -0.56 4.55
C VAL A 153 19.78 0.28 3.47
N THR A 154 20.63 -0.36 2.67
CA THR A 154 21.30 0.23 1.52
C THR A 154 20.72 -0.35 0.24
N TYR A 155 20.27 0.51 -0.65
CA TYR A 155 19.64 0.17 -1.92
C TYR A 155 20.44 0.72 -3.09
N LEU A 156 20.34 0.03 -4.22
CA LEU A 156 20.72 0.55 -5.53
C LEU A 156 19.59 1.45 -6.05
N GLY A 157 19.81 2.75 -6.15
CA GLY A 157 18.77 3.76 -6.38
C GLY A 157 17.97 3.60 -7.67
N SER A 158 18.57 3.07 -8.74
CA SER A 158 17.90 2.87 -10.02
C SER A 158 16.97 1.66 -10.07
N THR A 159 17.24 0.62 -9.26
CA THR A 159 16.52 -0.67 -9.31
C THR A 159 15.85 -1.03 -7.99
N GLU A 160 16.10 -0.24 -6.93
CA GLU A 160 15.72 -0.51 -5.54
C GLU A 160 16.20 -1.87 -4.99
N LYS A 161 17.14 -2.54 -5.70
CA LYS A 161 17.75 -3.79 -5.21
C LYS A 161 18.49 -3.53 -3.91
N VAL A 162 18.31 -4.43 -2.95
CA VAL A 162 18.95 -4.33 -1.64
C VAL A 162 20.40 -4.79 -1.78
N LEU A 163 21.33 -3.97 -1.30
CA LEU A 163 22.77 -4.26 -1.28
C LEU A 163 23.24 -4.69 0.10
N ARG A 164 22.66 -4.09 1.14
CA ARG A 164 23.02 -4.36 2.53
C ARG A 164 21.88 -4.06 3.49
N ILE A 165 21.73 -4.92 4.48
CA ILE A 165 20.87 -4.73 5.64
C ILE A 165 21.74 -4.88 6.87
N ARG A 166 21.72 -3.92 7.78
CA ARG A 166 22.43 -4.06 9.06
C ARG A 166 21.75 -3.35 10.20
N GLY A 167 21.88 -3.86 11.42
CA GLY A 167 21.31 -3.21 12.58
C GLY A 167 21.05 -4.15 13.74
N TYR A 168 20.30 -3.66 14.71
CA TYR A 168 19.84 -4.43 15.85
C TYR A 168 18.34 -4.68 15.69
N PHE A 169 17.96 -5.93 15.43
CA PHE A 169 16.56 -6.30 15.13
C PHE A 169 15.80 -6.86 16.33
N ASN A 170 16.48 -6.99 17.47
CA ASN A 170 15.87 -7.57 18.67
C ASN A 170 14.99 -6.54 19.39
N HIS A 171 13.71 -6.90 19.52
CA HIS A 171 12.75 -6.14 20.31
C HIS A 171 12.73 -6.65 21.76
N ASN A 172 12.74 -5.72 22.71
CA ASN A 172 12.57 -6.05 24.13
C ASN A 172 11.12 -6.53 24.41
N LYS A 173 10.90 -7.13 25.58
CA LYS A 173 9.59 -7.70 25.94
C LYS A 173 8.49 -6.63 25.96
N ALA A 174 8.76 -5.47 26.55
CA ALA A 174 7.82 -4.35 26.58
C ALA A 174 7.38 -3.91 25.17
N CYS A 175 8.28 -3.92 24.19
CA CYS A 175 8.00 -3.61 22.80
C CYS A 175 7.13 -4.67 22.13
N LYS A 176 7.40 -5.96 22.37
CA LYS A 176 6.61 -7.08 21.84
C LYS A 176 5.20 -7.11 22.44
N ASP A 177 5.10 -6.78 23.72
CA ASP A 177 3.84 -6.78 24.49
C ASP A 177 3.05 -5.48 24.32
N ALA A 178 3.69 -4.41 23.82
CA ALA A 178 3.04 -3.13 23.56
C ALA A 178 1.98 -3.31 22.47
N LEU A 179 0.72 -3.46 22.87
CA LEU A 179 -0.43 -3.45 21.98
C LEU A 179 -0.73 -2.02 21.56
N MET A 180 -0.94 -1.79 20.26
CA MET A 180 -1.53 -0.53 19.81
C MET A 180 -3.00 -0.55 20.25
N THR A 181 -3.32 0.20 21.30
CA THR A 181 -4.69 0.35 21.82
C THR A 181 -5.62 0.96 20.77
N CYS A 182 -5.10 1.87 19.95
CA CYS A 182 -5.77 2.37 18.76
C CYS A 182 -4.73 3.09 17.89
N ILE A 183 -4.67 2.81 16.59
CA ILE A 183 -4.09 3.78 15.66
C ILE A 183 -5.14 4.87 15.52
N PRO A 184 -4.90 6.12 15.94
CA PRO A 184 -5.81 7.19 15.62
C PRO A 184 -5.89 7.23 14.10
N LYS A 185 -7.06 6.88 13.54
CA LYS A 185 -7.32 7.01 12.11
C LYS A 185 -7.29 8.50 11.81
N LEU A 186 -6.12 9.02 11.47
CA LEU A 186 -6.01 10.37 10.97
C LEU A 186 -6.83 10.42 9.68
N PRO A 187 -7.91 11.22 9.65
CA PRO A 187 -8.73 11.33 8.47
C PRO A 187 -7.88 11.85 7.31
N LEU A 188 -8.15 11.35 6.12
CA LEU A 188 -7.55 11.89 4.90
C LEU A 188 -8.01 13.33 4.74
N HIS A 189 -7.08 14.23 4.41
CA HIS A 189 -7.40 15.64 4.21
C HIS A 189 -8.39 15.84 3.06
N LEU A 190 -9.31 16.80 3.20
CA LEU A 190 -10.38 17.05 2.22
C LEU A 190 -9.82 17.41 0.83
N THR A 191 -8.77 18.23 0.77
CA THR A 191 -8.12 18.62 -0.50
C THR A 191 -7.55 17.41 -1.25
N VAL A 192 -7.02 16.42 -0.53
CA VAL A 192 -6.52 15.17 -1.15
C VAL A 192 -7.70 14.37 -1.73
N PHE A 193 -8.81 14.31 -1.00
CA PHE A 193 -10.05 13.71 -1.48
C PHE A 193 -10.57 14.38 -2.76
N GLN A 194 -10.62 15.72 -2.79
CA GLN A 194 -11.09 16.49 -3.94
C GLN A 194 -10.24 16.24 -5.18
N VAL A 195 -8.91 16.39 -5.06
CA VAL A 195 -7.98 16.16 -6.17
C VAL A 195 -8.07 14.74 -6.73
N ALA A 196 -8.26 13.73 -5.86
CA ALA A 196 -8.44 12.35 -6.31
C ALA A 196 -9.80 12.12 -7.00
N LEU A 197 -10.86 12.81 -6.57
CA LEU A 197 -12.16 12.77 -7.24
C LEU A 197 -12.12 13.45 -8.61
N ASP A 198 -11.43 14.58 -8.74
CA ASP A 198 -11.28 15.29 -10.01
C ASP A 198 -10.51 14.45 -11.04
N GLN A 199 -9.47 13.73 -10.60
CA GLN A 199 -8.76 12.76 -11.45
C GLN A 199 -9.68 11.64 -11.95
N LEU A 200 -10.51 11.06 -11.06
CA LEU A 200 -11.48 10.03 -11.44
C LEU A 200 -12.53 10.56 -12.43
N LEU A 201 -12.96 11.81 -12.27
CA LEU A 201 -13.89 12.47 -13.20
C LEU A 201 -13.23 12.76 -14.55
N SER A 202 -11.93 13.04 -14.55
CA SER A 202 -11.12 13.30 -15.75
C SER A 202 -10.71 12.03 -16.50
N GLY A 203 -11.09 10.84 -16.03
CA GLY A 203 -10.88 9.56 -16.73
C GLY A 203 -9.76 8.68 -16.17
N VAL A 204 -9.14 9.03 -15.04
CA VAL A 204 -8.22 8.12 -14.36
C VAL A 204 -9.02 6.96 -13.77
N HIS A 205 -8.67 5.72 -14.11
CA HIS A 205 -9.39 4.53 -13.65
C HIS A 205 -8.59 3.67 -12.65
N SER A 206 -7.28 3.86 -12.59
CA SER A 206 -6.39 3.09 -11.72
C SER A 206 -6.16 3.79 -10.38
N PHE A 207 -6.46 3.09 -9.27
CA PHE A 207 -6.13 3.60 -7.93
C PHE A 207 -4.62 3.80 -7.73
N SER A 208 -3.79 2.96 -8.37
CA SER A 208 -2.33 3.09 -8.31
C SER A 208 -1.85 4.41 -8.93
N GLU A 209 -2.50 4.85 -10.01
CA GLU A 209 -2.21 6.12 -10.65
C GLU A 209 -2.60 7.30 -9.75
N LEU A 210 -3.77 7.25 -9.10
CA LEU A 210 -4.18 8.25 -8.10
C LEU A 210 -3.16 8.34 -6.95
N GLN A 211 -2.67 7.20 -6.46
CA GLN A 211 -1.65 7.16 -5.41
C GLN A 211 -0.33 7.79 -5.88
N LYS A 212 0.13 7.47 -7.11
CA LYS A 212 1.34 8.07 -7.69
C LYS A 212 1.22 9.59 -7.80
N THR A 213 0.10 10.10 -8.31
CA THR A 213 -0.15 11.55 -8.38
C THR A 213 -0.15 12.19 -6.99
N ASN A 214 -0.83 11.58 -6.03
CA ASN A 214 -0.87 12.06 -4.65
C ASN A 214 0.55 12.12 -4.03
N GLN A 215 1.34 11.06 -4.18
CA GLN A 215 2.73 11.03 -3.71
C GLN A 215 3.58 12.12 -4.37
N GLN A 216 3.41 12.32 -5.68
CA GLN A 216 4.13 13.38 -6.40
C GLN A 216 3.76 14.77 -5.88
N MET A 217 2.48 15.05 -5.66
CA MET A 217 2.02 16.33 -5.12
C MET A 217 2.52 16.59 -3.69
N ILE A 218 2.65 15.54 -2.87
CA ILE A 218 3.26 15.68 -1.54
C ILE A 218 4.74 16.04 -1.68
N LYS A 219 5.48 15.35 -2.57
CA LYS A 219 6.91 15.59 -2.80
C LYS A 219 7.18 17.01 -3.32
N THR A 220 6.33 17.52 -4.20
CA THR A 220 6.47 18.87 -4.78
C THR A 220 5.81 19.95 -3.92
N ASN A 221 5.24 19.61 -2.76
CA ASN A 221 4.44 20.51 -1.93
C ASN A 221 3.31 21.23 -2.71
N ALA A 222 2.68 20.53 -3.66
CA ALA A 222 1.62 21.09 -4.51
C ALA A 222 0.26 21.22 -3.81
N TYR A 223 0.09 20.67 -2.61
CA TYR A 223 -1.12 20.86 -1.80
C TYR A 223 -1.02 22.18 -1.01
N PRO A 224 -1.90 23.18 -1.26
CA PRO A 224 -1.80 24.50 -0.64
C PRO A 224 -1.87 24.49 0.88
N ASP A 225 -2.78 23.67 1.44
CA ASP A 225 -3.04 23.63 2.88
C ASP A 225 -2.11 22.66 3.62
N LYS A 226 -1.13 22.05 2.94
CA LYS A 226 -0.24 21.05 3.55
C LYS A 226 0.84 21.74 4.38
N PRO A 227 0.95 21.45 5.70
CA PRO A 227 2.05 21.96 6.50
C PRO A 227 3.40 21.48 5.95
N GLN A 228 4.42 22.34 6.03
CA GLN A 228 5.77 22.02 5.58
C GLN A 228 6.43 20.97 6.48
N ARG A 229 6.19 21.07 7.79
CA ARG A 229 6.69 20.16 8.82
C ARG A 229 5.70 19.02 9.03
N VAL A 230 6.22 17.80 9.16
CA VAL A 230 5.40 16.58 9.30
C VAL A 230 4.74 16.52 10.68
N GLU A 231 5.38 17.11 11.68
CA GLU A 231 4.91 17.18 13.06
C GLU A 231 3.59 17.96 13.20
N ASP A 232 3.33 18.88 12.27
CA ASP A 232 2.13 19.73 12.26
C ASP A 232 0.94 19.05 11.54
N TRP A 233 1.10 17.83 11.03
CA TRP A 233 0.07 17.15 10.26
C TRP A 233 -1.05 16.64 11.17
N ARG A 234 -2.16 17.39 11.21
CA ARG A 234 -3.41 16.96 11.87
C ARG A 234 -4.25 15.99 11.05
N HIS A 235 -3.91 15.83 9.78
CA HIS A 235 -4.61 14.99 8.81
C HIS A 235 -3.60 14.13 8.06
N ARG A 236 -4.08 13.01 7.52
CA ARG A 236 -3.29 12.21 6.60
C ARG A 236 -3.33 12.86 5.21
N TRP A 237 -2.17 12.98 4.59
CA TRP A 237 -2.02 13.54 3.24
C TRP A 237 -1.77 12.47 2.17
N LEU A 238 -1.29 11.29 2.58
CA LEU A 238 -1.05 10.14 1.71
C LEU A 238 -2.33 9.34 1.51
N LEU A 239 -2.69 9.09 0.24
CA LEU A 239 -3.81 8.25 -0.14
C LEU A 239 -3.45 6.76 0.05
N GLN A 240 -4.26 6.03 0.83
CA GLN A 240 -4.07 4.61 1.12
C GLN A 240 -5.12 3.77 0.39
N ARG A 241 -4.82 2.49 0.11
CA ARG A 241 -5.79 1.55 -0.50
C ARG A 241 -7.12 1.46 0.25
N SER A 242 -7.09 1.60 1.57
CA SER A 242 -8.29 1.62 2.42
C SER A 242 -9.25 2.79 2.10
N ASP A 243 -8.76 3.87 1.50
CA ASP A 243 -9.58 5.04 1.11
C ASP A 243 -10.38 4.82 -0.16
N SER A 244 -9.98 3.86 -1.01
CA SER A 244 -10.63 3.57 -2.30
C SER A 244 -12.15 3.44 -2.15
N ARG A 245 -12.62 2.70 -1.15
CA ARG A 245 -14.04 2.52 -0.88
C ARG A 245 -14.77 3.84 -0.61
N SER A 246 -14.17 4.74 0.17
CA SER A 246 -14.76 6.05 0.47
C SER A 246 -14.74 6.97 -0.75
N LEU A 247 -13.66 6.92 -1.53
CA LEU A 247 -13.48 7.67 -2.76
C LEU A 247 -14.53 7.28 -3.81
N TYR A 248 -14.66 5.99 -4.13
CA TYR A 248 -15.65 5.51 -5.10
C TYR A 248 -17.09 5.72 -4.65
N ARG A 249 -17.37 5.66 -3.34
CA ARG A 249 -18.68 6.04 -2.80
C ARG A 249 -18.99 7.52 -3.00
N GLN A 250 -18.01 8.39 -2.84
CA GLN A 250 -18.18 9.83 -3.12
C GLN A 250 -18.35 10.08 -4.62
N LEU A 251 -17.54 9.43 -5.46
CA LEU A 251 -17.70 9.49 -6.92
C LEU A 251 -19.11 9.06 -7.35
N ALA A 252 -19.60 7.94 -6.81
CA ALA A 252 -20.95 7.46 -7.10
C ALA A 252 -22.02 8.49 -6.71
N ARG A 253 -21.88 9.15 -5.55
CA ARG A 253 -22.78 10.23 -5.12
C ARG A 253 -22.71 11.45 -6.04
N LEU A 254 -21.51 11.85 -6.47
CA LEU A 254 -21.32 12.94 -7.44
C LEU A 254 -21.98 12.61 -8.78
N ARG A 255 -21.98 11.34 -9.19
CA ARG A 255 -22.71 10.84 -10.37
C ARG A 255 -24.22 10.63 -10.13
N GLY A 256 -24.76 11.09 -9.00
CA GLY A 256 -26.19 11.00 -8.68
C GLY A 256 -26.65 9.65 -8.13
N VAL A 257 -25.74 8.70 -7.83
CA VAL A 257 -26.09 7.41 -7.24
C VAL A 257 -26.33 7.55 -5.74
N LYS A 258 -27.56 7.27 -5.31
CA LYS A 258 -27.95 7.27 -3.89
C LYS A 258 -27.48 5.97 -3.24
N THR A 259 -26.25 5.97 -2.70
CA THR A 259 -25.59 4.79 -2.08
C THR A 259 -26.33 4.18 -0.89
N LYS A 260 -27.32 4.88 -0.31
CA LYS A 260 -28.16 4.36 0.79
C LYS A 260 -29.39 3.60 0.28
N LYS A 261 -29.76 3.75 -1.00
CA LYS A 261 -30.86 3.04 -1.63
C LYS A 261 -30.34 1.78 -2.31
N LYS A 262 -31.23 0.79 -2.49
CA LYS A 262 -30.88 -0.43 -3.24
C LYS A 262 -30.55 -0.08 -4.71
N PRO A 263 -29.65 -0.82 -5.38
CA PRO A 263 -29.26 -0.53 -6.76
C PRO A 263 -30.43 -0.44 -7.74
N HIS A 264 -31.37 -1.39 -7.69
CA HIS A 264 -32.55 -1.40 -8.57
C HIS A 264 -33.45 -0.17 -8.39
N ILE A 265 -33.50 0.44 -7.19
CA ILE A 265 -34.28 1.67 -6.97
C ILE A 265 -33.63 2.85 -7.68
N ASN A 266 -32.29 2.96 -7.65
CA ASN A 266 -31.58 4.01 -8.38
C ASN A 266 -31.84 3.89 -9.88
N VAL A 267 -31.71 2.68 -10.44
CA VAL A 267 -31.95 2.44 -11.87
C VAL A 267 -33.42 2.66 -12.24
N GLN A 268 -34.38 2.21 -11.42
CA GLN A 268 -35.80 2.47 -11.63
C GLN A 268 -36.08 3.98 -11.69
N GLU A 269 -35.52 4.77 -10.75
CA GLU A 269 -35.67 6.23 -10.73
C GLU A 269 -35.06 6.90 -11.97
N TRP A 270 -34.04 6.30 -12.60
CA TRP A 270 -33.45 6.79 -13.85
C TRP A 270 -34.26 6.41 -15.09
N LEU A 271 -35.03 5.32 -15.03
CA LEU A 271 -35.84 4.80 -16.12
C LEU A 271 -37.25 5.38 -16.18
N ASP A 272 -37.78 5.85 -15.06
CA ASP A 272 -39.14 6.39 -14.91
C ASP A 272 -39.21 7.85 -15.38
N SER A 273 -40.04 8.12 -16.39
CA SER A 273 -40.23 9.46 -16.96
C SER A 273 -40.88 10.46 -16.01
N THR A 274 -41.52 9.99 -14.94
CA THR A 274 -42.15 10.84 -13.93
C THR A 274 -41.19 11.20 -12.78
N SER A 275 -40.02 10.56 -12.72
CA SER A 275 -39.02 10.78 -11.69
C SER A 275 -38.19 12.04 -11.98
N SER A 276 -37.89 12.80 -10.92
CA SER A 276 -36.91 13.92 -10.97
C SER A 276 -35.49 13.50 -11.38
N GLN A 277 -35.21 12.20 -11.39
CA GLN A 277 -33.92 11.62 -11.77
C GLN A 277 -33.95 10.95 -13.14
N PHE A 278 -35.03 11.13 -13.91
CA PHE A 278 -35.16 10.54 -15.24
C PHE A 278 -33.96 10.88 -16.13
N ASN A 279 -33.35 9.86 -16.72
CA ASN A 279 -32.23 10.01 -17.63
C ASN A 279 -32.60 9.41 -19.00
N PRO A 280 -33.00 10.23 -19.99
CA PRO A 280 -33.48 9.73 -21.27
C PRO A 280 -32.39 8.99 -22.06
N THR A 281 -31.13 9.45 -21.95
CA THR A 281 -29.98 8.80 -22.59
C THR A 281 -29.76 7.41 -22.01
N PHE A 282 -29.82 7.27 -20.69
CA PHE A 282 -29.66 5.98 -20.02
C PHE A 282 -30.85 5.04 -20.29
N LYS A 283 -32.08 5.58 -20.31
CA LYS A 283 -33.28 4.82 -20.68
C LYS A 283 -33.19 4.26 -22.10
N LYS A 284 -32.69 5.04 -23.06
CA LYS A 284 -32.49 4.58 -24.44
C LYS A 284 -31.43 3.47 -24.53
N ALA A 285 -30.38 3.54 -23.72
CA ALA A 285 -29.30 2.56 -23.72
C ALA A 285 -29.64 1.24 -23.01
N ILE A 286 -30.69 1.19 -22.19
CA ILE A 286 -31.09 -0.04 -21.48
C ILE A 286 -32.01 -0.88 -22.36
N PHE A 287 -31.58 -2.11 -22.65
CA PHE A 287 -32.39 -3.09 -23.39
C PHE A 287 -32.91 -4.24 -22.50
N HIS A 288 -32.36 -4.42 -21.30
CA HIS A 288 -32.88 -5.35 -20.29
C HIS A 288 -32.73 -4.77 -18.89
N PHE A 289 -33.77 -4.90 -18.08
CA PHE A 289 -33.76 -4.51 -16.68
C PHE A 289 -34.65 -5.45 -15.88
N SER A 290 -34.09 -6.04 -14.83
CA SER A 290 -34.83 -6.84 -13.86
C SER A 290 -34.50 -6.37 -12.45
N ALA A 291 -35.50 -5.81 -11.77
CA ALA A 291 -35.36 -5.41 -10.38
C ALA A 291 -35.30 -6.65 -9.48
N ARG A 292 -34.45 -6.59 -8.44
CA ARG A 292 -34.42 -7.65 -7.44
C ARG A 292 -35.62 -7.53 -6.51
N THR A 293 -36.67 -8.33 -6.76
CA THR A 293 -37.91 -8.32 -5.97
C THR A 293 -37.88 -9.34 -4.84
N ALA A 294 -37.22 -10.49 -5.05
CA ALA A 294 -36.99 -11.52 -4.05
C ALA A 294 -35.51 -11.69 -3.67
N LYS A 295 -35.23 -12.35 -2.53
CA LYS A 295 -33.85 -12.60 -2.07
C LYS A 295 -33.10 -13.58 -2.98
N SER A 296 -33.82 -14.52 -3.60
CA SER A 296 -33.30 -15.52 -4.56
C SER A 296 -32.98 -14.95 -5.94
N GLU A 297 -33.53 -13.78 -6.27
CA GLU A 297 -33.34 -13.15 -7.57
C GLU A 297 -32.08 -12.29 -7.60
N ARG A 298 -31.49 -12.19 -8.80
CA ARG A 298 -30.40 -11.26 -9.09
C ARG A 298 -30.96 -9.93 -9.57
N PHE A 299 -30.22 -8.86 -9.31
CA PHE A 299 -30.47 -7.57 -9.94
C PHE A 299 -29.75 -7.58 -11.29
N GLU A 300 -30.46 -7.31 -12.37
CA GLU A 300 -29.91 -7.34 -13.73
C GLU A 300 -30.19 -6.03 -14.45
N VAL A 301 -29.18 -5.51 -15.13
CA VAL A 301 -29.30 -4.38 -16.04
C VAL A 301 -28.34 -4.59 -17.20
N CYS A 302 -28.86 -4.57 -18.42
CA CYS A 302 -28.03 -4.63 -19.63
C CYS A 302 -28.12 -3.28 -20.34
N VAL A 303 -26.95 -2.68 -20.54
CA VAL A 303 -26.78 -1.36 -21.15
C VAL A 303 -25.94 -1.53 -22.41
N ALA A 304 -26.41 -1.00 -23.53
CA ALA A 304 -25.66 -0.92 -24.78
C ALA A 304 -25.92 0.43 -25.45
N THR A 305 -24.86 1.06 -25.94
CA THR A 305 -25.01 2.23 -26.81
C THR A 305 -25.42 1.79 -28.22
N ASP A 306 -25.96 2.71 -29.01
CA ASP A 306 -26.27 2.44 -30.43
C ASP A 306 -25.01 1.97 -31.19
N GLU A 307 -23.84 2.52 -30.86
CA GLU A 307 -22.55 2.11 -31.40
C GLU A 307 -22.21 0.66 -31.03
N MET A 308 -22.41 0.26 -29.77
CA MET A 308 -22.21 -1.13 -29.34
C MET A 308 -23.17 -2.09 -30.06
N HIS A 309 -24.42 -1.69 -30.26
CA HIS A 309 -25.39 -2.46 -31.05
C HIS A 309 -24.94 -2.63 -32.51
N HIS A 310 -24.53 -1.53 -33.16
CA HIS A 310 -24.04 -1.57 -34.53
C HIS A 310 -22.74 -2.39 -34.66
N ALA A 311 -21.83 -2.27 -33.70
CA ALA A 311 -20.61 -3.08 -33.65
C ALA A 311 -20.93 -4.56 -33.47
N ALA A 312 -21.86 -4.91 -32.56
CA ALA A 312 -22.30 -6.29 -32.37
C ALA A 312 -22.91 -6.88 -33.66
N TRP A 313 -23.70 -6.10 -34.40
CA TRP A 313 -24.24 -6.52 -35.71
C TRP A 313 -23.19 -6.60 -36.81
N ARG A 314 -22.25 -5.66 -36.85
CA ARG A 314 -21.21 -5.61 -37.89
C ARG A 314 -20.17 -6.72 -37.70
N TYR A 315 -19.79 -7.01 -36.46
CA TYR A 315 -18.69 -7.92 -36.13
C TYR A 315 -19.16 -9.29 -35.62
N GLY A 316 -20.43 -9.43 -35.21
CA GLY A 316 -21.06 -10.70 -34.85
C GLY A 316 -21.31 -11.58 -36.08
N ASN A 317 -20.23 -12.04 -36.71
CA ASN A 317 -20.31 -12.89 -37.90
C ASN A 317 -20.76 -14.31 -37.51
N LYS A 318 -21.81 -14.82 -38.18
CA LYS A 318 -22.33 -16.20 -38.00
C LYS A 318 -22.68 -16.57 -36.55
N SER A 319 -23.28 -15.65 -35.81
CA SER A 319 -23.71 -15.88 -34.41
C SER A 319 -22.56 -16.11 -33.42
N GLY A 320 -21.32 -15.78 -33.78
CA GLY A 320 -20.17 -15.84 -32.89
C GLY A 320 -19.69 -14.44 -32.51
N ILE A 321 -19.61 -14.16 -31.21
CA ILE A 321 -18.88 -13.01 -30.67
C ILE A 321 -17.68 -13.58 -29.92
N TYR A 322 -16.46 -13.30 -30.40
CA TYR A 322 -15.24 -13.66 -29.69
C TYR A 322 -14.94 -12.58 -28.65
N LEU A 323 -15.14 -12.90 -27.38
CA LEU A 323 -14.81 -12.04 -26.25
C LEU A 323 -13.38 -12.40 -25.80
N ASP A 324 -12.44 -11.45 -25.85
CA ASP A 324 -11.02 -11.69 -25.53
C ASP A 324 -10.72 -11.74 -24.01
N GLY A 325 -11.75 -11.84 -23.17
CA GLY A 325 -11.60 -11.85 -21.71
C GLY A 325 -11.38 -10.47 -21.07
N THR A 326 -11.43 -9.36 -21.82
CA THR A 326 -11.36 -8.00 -21.24
C THR A 326 -12.63 -7.56 -20.50
N PHE A 327 -13.73 -8.32 -20.60
CA PHE A 327 -14.92 -8.11 -19.78
C PHE A 327 -14.72 -8.71 -18.38
N GLY A 328 -14.46 -7.85 -17.40
CA GLY A 328 -14.35 -8.26 -16.00
C GLY A 328 -15.69 -8.68 -15.44
N LEU A 329 -15.81 -9.94 -15.02
CA LEU A 329 -16.89 -10.41 -14.16
C LEU A 329 -16.65 -9.84 -12.75
N CYS A 330 -17.53 -8.95 -12.29
CA CYS A 330 -17.56 -8.48 -10.91
C CYS A 330 -18.64 -9.26 -10.17
N ASP A 331 -18.29 -10.43 -9.65
CA ASP A 331 -19.17 -11.20 -8.79
C ASP A 331 -19.01 -10.69 -7.34
N ASP A 332 -20.09 -10.13 -6.79
CA ASP A 332 -20.24 -9.93 -5.34
C ASP A 332 -20.58 -11.28 -4.69
N THR A 333 -19.62 -12.20 -4.62
CA THR A 333 -19.71 -13.36 -3.71
C THR A 333 -19.06 -13.01 -2.37
N PRO A 334 -19.67 -13.41 -1.23
CA PRO A 334 -19.28 -13.01 0.11
C PRO A 334 -17.92 -13.55 0.57
#